data_AF-A0A923DCW5-F1
#
_entry.id   AF-A0A923DCW5-F1
#
_cell.length_a   1.000
_cell.length_b   1.000
_cell.length_c   1.000
_cell.angle_alpha   90.00
_cell.angle_beta   90.00
_cell.angle_gamma   90.00
#
_symmetry.space_group_name_H-M   'P 1'
#
loop_
_entity.id
_entity.type
_entity.pdbx_description
1 polymer ?
#
loop_
_entity_poly.entity_id
_entity_poly.type
_entity_poly.pdbx_seq_one_letter_code
_entity_poly.pdbx_strand_id
1 'polypeptide(L)'
;MISVLLVMLAGILTGFAINRYPLAVKINDKLISGAIYVLLFLLGISVGLNKTIVQNLDKIGIQAVIITIGAISGSVLTLWFLYRMLFSKEQNDGGQNEK
;
A
#
# COMPACT_ATOMS: atom_id res chain seq x y z
N MET A 1 9.99 -18.37 -3.70
CA MET A 1 9.72 -17.13 -4.49
C MET A 1 8.84 -17.42 -5.69
N ILE A 2 9.20 -18.36 -6.58
CA ILE A 2 8.34 -18.79 -7.70
C ILE A 2 6.91 -19.17 -7.24
N SER A 3 6.77 -19.88 -6.12
CA SER A 3 5.46 -20.29 -5.61
C SER A 3 4.56 -19.11 -5.22
N VAL A 4 5.14 -18.03 -4.70
CA VAL A 4 4.40 -16.81 -4.36
C VAL A 4 3.90 -16.14 -5.64
N LEU A 5 4.75 -16.06 -6.67
CA LEU A 5 4.37 -15.54 -7.99
C LEU A 5 3.24 -16.37 -8.63
N LEU A 6 3.32 -17.70 -8.57
CA LEU A 6 2.28 -18.58 -9.09
C LEU A 6 0.95 -18.39 -8.38
N VAL A 7 0.95 -18.26 -7.04
CA VAL A 7 -0.26 -18.00 -6.27
C VAL A 7 -0.86 -16.64 -6.59
N MET A 8 -0.03 -15.59 -6.75
CA MET A 8 -0.51 -14.27 -7.19
C MET A 8 -1.15 -14.35 -8.58
N LEU A 9 -0.50 -15.04 -9.53
CA LEU A 9 -0.99 -15.16 -10.90
C LEU A 9 -2.30 -15.97 -10.95
N ALA A 10 -2.38 -17.06 -10.20
CA ALA A 10 -3.61 -17.82 -10.02
C ALA A 10 -4.72 -16.97 -9.37
N GLY A 11 -4.39 -16.14 -8.38
CA GLY A 11 -5.31 -15.21 -7.74
C GLY A 11 -5.90 -14.18 -8.71
N ILE A 12 -5.07 -13.60 -9.59
CA ILE A 12 -5.51 -12.66 -10.62
C ILE A 12 -6.45 -13.36 -11.62
N LEU A 13 -6.08 -14.54 -12.10
CA LEU A 13 -6.92 -15.33 -13.02
C LEU A 13 -8.27 -15.68 -12.40
N THR A 14 -8.26 -16.10 -11.14
CA THR A 14 -9.46 -16.43 -10.37
C THR A 14 -10.32 -15.18 -10.16
N GLY A 15 -9.71 -14.04 -9.82
CA GLY A 15 -10.40 -12.76 -9.70
C GLY A 15 -11.03 -12.29 -11.01
N PHE A 16 -10.34 -12.47 -12.14
CA PHE A 16 -10.86 -12.14 -13.46
C PHE A 16 -12.06 -13.01 -13.85
N ALA A 17 -12.03 -14.31 -13.56
CA ALA A 17 -13.16 -15.21 -13.79
C ALA A 17 -14.39 -14.84 -12.94
N ILE A 18 -14.18 -14.45 -11.68
CA ILE A 18 -15.24 -14.08 -10.73
C ILE A 18 -15.83 -12.68 -10.99
N ASN A 19 -15.11 -11.81 -11.71
CA ASN A 19 -15.57 -10.46 -12.05
C ASN A 19 -16.88 -10.43 -12.88
N ARG A 20 -17.31 -11.58 -13.43
CA ARG A 20 -18.60 -11.73 -14.12
C ARG A 20 -19.81 -11.70 -13.17
N TYR A 21 -19.62 -11.90 -11.87
CA TYR A 21 -20.70 -11.94 -10.87
C TYR A 21 -20.65 -10.72 -9.93
N PRO A 22 -21.47 -9.67 -10.15
CA PRO A 22 -21.41 -8.43 -9.37
C PRO A 22 -21.75 -8.63 -7.88
N LEU A 23 -22.47 -9.71 -7.54
CA LEU A 23 -22.79 -10.05 -6.15
C LEU A 23 -21.57 -10.59 -5.38
N ALA A 24 -20.70 -11.37 -6.04
CA ALA A 24 -19.47 -11.88 -5.44
C ALA A 24 -18.49 -10.74 -5.13
N VAL A 25 -18.44 -9.73 -6.00
CA VAL A 25 -17.61 -8.53 -5.79
C VAL A 25 -18.06 -7.71 -4.58
N LYS A 26 -19.38 -7.53 -4.38
CA LYS A 26 -19.91 -6.82 -3.21
C LYS A 26 -19.66 -7.53 -1.89
N ILE A 27 -19.72 -8.87 -1.87
CA ILE A 27 -19.44 -9.66 -0.66
C ILE A 27 -17.94 -9.62 -0.34
N ASN A 28 -17.08 -9.58 -1.36
CA ASN A 28 -15.63 -9.55 -1.19
C ASN A 28 -15.18 -8.34 -0.37
N ASP A 29 -15.72 -7.15 -0.62
CA ASP A 29 -15.35 -5.94 0.13
C ASP A 29 -15.65 -6.10 1.65
N LYS A 30 -16.82 -6.64 1.98
CA LYS A 30 -17.19 -6.90 3.38
C LYS A 30 -16.34 -8.00 4.02
N LEU A 31 -15.95 -9.01 3.25
CA LEU A 31 -15.09 -10.10 3.69
C LEU A 31 -13.65 -9.62 3.94
N ILE A 32 -13.09 -8.82 3.03
CA ILE A 32 -11.76 -8.21 3.17
C ILE A 32 -11.73 -7.28 4.38
N SER A 33 -12.71 -6.39 4.50
CA SER A 33 -12.82 -5.50 5.66
C SER A 33 -12.87 -6.28 6.97
N GLY A 34 -13.72 -7.32 7.03
CA GLY A 34 -13.79 -8.23 8.19
C GLY A 34 -12.45 -8.93 8.47
N ALA A 35 -11.77 -9.42 7.44
CA ALA A 35 -10.46 -10.05 7.57
C ALA A 35 -9.40 -9.07 8.07
N ILE A 36 -9.38 -7.82 7.61
CA ILE A 36 -8.48 -6.78 8.11
C ILE A 36 -8.72 -6.53 9.60
N TYR A 37 -9.97 -6.40 10.04
CA TYR A 37 -10.26 -6.24 11.47
C TYR A 37 -9.77 -7.43 12.31
N VAL A 38 -10.02 -8.66 11.85
CA VAL A 38 -9.54 -9.87 12.53
C VAL A 38 -8.02 -9.90 12.57
N LEU A 39 -7.35 -9.60 11.45
CA LEU A 39 -5.88 -9.56 11.37
C LEU A 39 -5.29 -8.49 12.28
N LEU A 40 -5.85 -7.28 12.30
CA LEU A 40 -5.40 -6.21 13.19
C LEU A 40 -5.60 -6.57 14.66
N PHE A 41 -6.72 -7.24 14.99
CA PHE A 41 -6.98 -7.73 16.34
C PHE A 41 -5.97 -8.82 16.76
N LEU A 42 -5.75 -9.82 15.90
CA LEU A 42 -4.76 -10.88 16.13
C LEU A 42 -3.33 -10.30 16.23
N LEU A 43 -2.99 -9.34 15.38
CA LEU A 43 -1.72 -8.62 15.43
C LEU A 43 -1.56 -7.91 16.78
N GLY A 44 -2.59 -7.19 17.22
CA GLY A 44 -2.60 -6.50 18.51
C GLY A 44 -2.39 -7.46 19.68
N ILE A 45 -3.06 -8.62 19.70
CA ILE A 45 -2.86 -9.66 20.70
C ILE A 45 -1.42 -10.20 20.65
N SER A 46 -0.95 -10.56 19.45
CA SER A 46 0.38 -11.15 19.27
C SER A 46 1.49 -10.21 19.75
N VAL A 47 1.36 -8.91 19.45
CA VAL A 47 2.29 -7.87 19.89
C VAL A 47 2.15 -7.60 21.40
N GLY A 48 0.93 -7.49 21.92
CA GLY A 48 0.66 -7.16 23.32
C GLY A 48 1.05 -8.26 24.31
N LEU A 49 0.99 -9.53 23.91
CA LEU A 49 1.46 -10.64 24.74
C LEU A 49 2.98 -10.82 24.69
N ASN A 50 3.66 -10.21 23.72
CA ASN A 50 5.11 -10.29 23.60
C ASN A 50 5.79 -9.25 24.49
N LYS A 51 6.19 -9.68 25.70
CA LYS A 51 6.87 -8.82 26.69
C LYS A 51 8.09 -8.10 26.14
N THR A 52 8.87 -8.74 25.26
CA THR A 52 10.05 -8.13 24.63
C THR A 52 9.65 -6.95 23.74
N ILE A 53 8.60 -7.13 22.92
CA ILE A 53 8.09 -6.05 22.08
C ILE A 53 7.53 -4.93 22.96
N VAL A 54 6.65 -5.26 23.92
CA VAL A 54 6.01 -4.31 24.85
C VAL A 54 7.03 -3.46 25.61
N GLN A 55 8.07 -4.07 26.17
CA GLN A 55 9.12 -3.37 26.91
C GLN A 55 10.02 -2.51 26.03
N ASN A 56 10.14 -2.83 24.74
CA ASN A 56 10.94 -2.08 23.77
C ASN A 56 10.09 -1.22 22.84
N LEU A 57 8.79 -1.04 23.12
CA LEU A 57 7.89 -0.26 22.26
C LEU A 57 8.38 1.17 22.07
N ASP A 58 9.00 1.78 23.08
CA ASP A 58 9.56 3.12 22.93
C ASP A 58 10.65 3.16 21.85
N LYS A 59 11.56 2.19 21.86
CA LYS A 59 12.65 2.11 20.87
C LYS A 59 12.12 1.75 19.49
N ILE A 60 11.26 0.73 19.40
CA ILE A 60 10.67 0.26 18.15
C ILE A 60 9.78 1.36 17.54
N GLY A 61 9.02 2.06 18.38
CA GLY A 61 8.12 3.14 18.00
C GLY A 61 8.88 4.34 17.43
N ILE A 62 9.92 4.81 18.11
CA ILE A 62 10.76 5.90 17.60
C ILE A 62 11.41 5.49 16.26
N GLN A 63 11.95 4.28 16.19
CA GLN A 63 12.53 3.77 14.95
C GLN A 63 11.50 3.72 13.82
N ALA A 64 10.29 3.23 14.08
CA ALA A 64 9.20 3.18 13.11
C ALA A 64 8.80 4.59 12.64
N VAL A 65 8.72 5.56 13.54
CA VAL A 65 8.39 6.96 13.20
C VAL A 65 9.46 7.57 12.29
N ILE A 66 10.75 7.38 12.61
CA ILE A 66 11.85 7.89 11.79
C ILE A 66 11.80 7.28 10.38
N ILE A 67 11.61 5.96 10.28
CA ILE A 67 11.49 5.26 8.99
C ILE A 67 10.27 5.78 8.21
N THR A 68 9.13 5.95 8.87
CA THR A 68 7.89 6.40 8.24
C THR A 68 8.02 7.82 7.69
N ILE A 69 8.56 8.76 8.48
CA ILE A 69 8.79 10.14 8.04
C ILE A 69 9.80 10.15 6.89
N GLY A 70 10.91 9.42 7.01
CA GLY A 70 11.91 9.32 5.95
C GLY A 70 11.33 8.78 4.64
N ALA A 71 10.51 7.73 4.72
CA ALA A 71 9.85 7.13 3.55
C ALA A 71 8.83 8.09 2.91
N ILE A 72 7.99 8.75 3.71
CA ILE A 72 7.00 9.72 3.21
C ILE A 72 7.72 10.91 2.56
N SER A 73 8.69 11.51 3.24
CA SER A 73 9.47 12.63 2.71
C SER A 73 10.21 12.25 1.43
N GLY A 74 10.83 11.07 1.38
CA GLY A 74 11.51 10.57 0.18
C GLY A 74 10.56 10.34 -0.99
N SER A 75 9.38 9.77 -0.74
CA SER A 75 8.35 9.56 -1.76
C SER A 75 7.82 10.89 -2.32
N VAL A 76 7.49 11.84 -1.44
CA VAL A 76 7.01 13.18 -1.83
C VAL A 76 8.09 13.97 -2.58
N LEU A 77 9.34 13.92 -2.13
CA LEU A 77 10.45 14.61 -2.80
C LEU A 77 10.71 14.03 -4.19
N THR A 78 10.64 12.69 -4.33
CA THR A 78 10.79 12.02 -5.62
C THR A 78 9.66 12.37 -6.56
N LEU A 79 8.41 12.38 -6.08
CA LEU A 79 7.26 12.79 -6.87
C LEU A 79 7.38 14.27 -7.30
N TRP A 80 7.82 15.15 -6.41
CA TRP A 80 8.04 16.57 -6.72
C TRP A 80 9.16 16.76 -7.75
N PHE A 81 10.26 16.02 -7.62
CA PHE A 81 11.36 16.03 -8.58
C PHE A 81 10.92 15.51 -9.95
N LEU A 82 10.20 14.39 -9.98
CA LEU A 82 9.64 13.82 -11.19
C LEU A 82 8.63 14.76 -11.84
N TYR A 83 7.75 15.37 -11.05
CA TYR A 83 6.79 16.37 -11.51
C TYR A 83 7.52 17.55 -12.15
N ARG A 84 8.55 18.08 -11.49
CA ARG A 84 9.34 19.17 -12.07
C ARG A 84 10.05 18.73 -13.36
N MET A 85 10.66 17.55 -13.40
CA MET A 85 11.42 17.09 -14.58
C MET A 85 10.53 16.77 -15.79
N LEU A 86 9.35 16.17 -15.57
CA LEU A 86 8.41 15.84 -16.64
C LEU A 86 7.58 17.06 -17.06
N PHE A 87 7.00 17.80 -16.11
CA PHE A 87 6.12 18.92 -16.42
C PHE A 87 6.86 20.23 -16.75
N SER A 88 8.12 20.43 -16.32
CA SER A 88 8.95 21.53 -16.88
C SER A 88 9.36 21.28 -18.33
N LYS A 89 9.19 20.05 -18.85
CA LYS A 89 9.35 19.75 -20.27
C LYS A 89 8.05 19.98 -21.05
N GLU A 90 6.90 19.72 -20.42
CA GLU A 90 5.58 19.93 -21.04
C GLU A 90 5.15 21.40 -21.11
N GLN A 91 5.63 22.26 -20.20
CA GLN A 91 5.32 23.71 -20.26
C GLN A 91 6.10 24.46 -21.36
N ASN A 92 7.10 23.83 -22.00
CA ASN A 92 7.81 24.41 -23.15
C ASN A 92 7.21 23.99 -24.51
N ASP A 93 6.20 23.10 -24.52
CA ASP A 93 5.51 22.63 -25.73
C ASP A 93 3.98 22.87 -25.70
N GLY A 94 3.51 23.75 -24.80
CA GLY A 94 2.09 24.16 -24.71
C GLY A 94 1.82 25.64 -25.01
N GLY A 95 2.83 26.38 -25.47
CA GLY A 95 2.79 27.83 -25.68
C GLY A 95 2.70 28.30 -27.14
N GLN A 96 2.41 27.41 -28.09
CA GLN A 96 2.09 27.78 -29.47
C GLN A 96 0.96 26.88 -30.00
N ASN A 97 -0.08 27.54 -30.54
CA ASN A 97 -1.38 27.03 -31.01
C ASN A 97 -2.41 26.94 -29.87
N GLU A 98 -3.44 27.79 -29.79
CA GLU A 98 -4.24 28.34 -30.89
C GLU A 98 -4.88 29.68 -30.48
N LYS A 99 -4.78 30.65 -31.39
CA LYS A 99 -5.63 31.85 -31.46
C LYS A 99 -6.89 31.51 -32.22
#